data_AF-L8DQX5-F1
#
_entry.id   AF-L8DQX5-F1
#
_cell.length_a   1.000
_cell.length_b   1.000
_cell.length_c   1.000
_cell.angle_alpha   90.00
_cell.angle_beta   90.00
_cell.angle_gamma   90.00
#
_symmetry.space_group_name_H-M   'P 1'
#
loop_
_entity.id
_entity.type
_entity.pdbx_description
1 polymer ?
#
loop_
_entity_poly.entity_id
_entity_poly.type
_entity_poly.pdbx_seq_one_letter_code
_entity_poly.pdbx_strand_id
1 'polypeptide(L)'
;MDTTDPHSLPPATESHSAAPSTRTLIEISTLDQHGDPGFVHTRGHFHSPSTAARFAVSQAETVADLRQVDTVASTFIHTVDDSLCLIGTPGEIACALASMSAYAPGVRSAELPPPGYVTTAIGVWTATPIEPLPGVDPADLIDVSVHSTRPDPLPDSTTVAGDFLAHSAHIFAGALAREITMRSGGHSEATVKTVPGQRRLVVEHPVEVDETDAAAVARYTRITQLRANIAALDPVADAECAVGLTAELHVLESHTRRSFDDESGAVA
;
A
#
# COMPACT_ATOMS: atom_id res chain seq x y z
N MET A 1 -31.46 -53.38 -46.38
CA MET A 1 -30.67 -52.41 -47.16
C MET A 1 -31.59 -51.25 -47.39
N ASP A 2 -31.56 -50.30 -46.47
CA ASP A 2 -32.32 -49.06 -46.59
C ASP A 2 -31.43 -47.97 -46.00
N THR A 3 -31.13 -46.99 -46.85
CA THR A 3 -30.15 -45.93 -46.60
C THR A 3 -30.96 -44.67 -46.31
N THR A 4 -31.06 -44.30 -45.05
CA THR A 4 -31.70 -43.05 -44.62
C THR A 4 -30.70 -42.19 -43.89
N ASP A 5 -30.39 -41.08 -44.54
CA ASP A 5 -29.66 -39.92 -44.03
C ASP A 5 -30.65 -39.04 -43.23
N PRO A 6 -30.35 -38.68 -41.97
CA PRO A 6 -30.96 -37.48 -41.42
C PRO A 6 -30.03 -36.75 -40.45
N HIS A 7 -29.25 -35.79 -40.92
CA HIS A 7 -28.72 -34.74 -40.03
C HIS A 7 -28.87 -33.36 -40.64
N SER A 8 -30.11 -32.85 -40.54
CA SER A 8 -30.36 -31.41 -40.42
C SER A 8 -30.09 -30.99 -38.96
N LEU A 9 -29.27 -29.95 -38.81
CA LEU A 9 -28.74 -29.36 -37.57
C LEU A 9 -29.81 -28.67 -36.71
N PRO A 10 -29.52 -28.45 -35.41
CA PRO A 10 -29.83 -27.19 -34.74
C PRO A 10 -28.55 -26.43 -34.34
N PRO A 11 -28.63 -25.09 -34.20
CA PRO A 11 -27.48 -24.20 -34.10
C PRO A 11 -26.81 -24.28 -32.72
N ALA A 12 -25.48 -24.26 -32.72
CA ALA A 12 -24.69 -23.97 -31.53
C ALA A 12 -24.92 -22.49 -31.14
N THR A 13 -25.90 -22.26 -30.27
CA THR A 13 -26.07 -20.99 -29.59
C THR A 13 -25.78 -21.21 -28.11
N GLU A 14 -24.49 -21.20 -27.76
CA GLU A 14 -24.10 -20.73 -26.43
C GLU A 14 -23.10 -19.60 -26.65
N SER A 15 -23.70 -18.43 -26.83
CA SER A 15 -23.08 -17.15 -26.62
C SER A 15 -22.54 -17.15 -25.18
N HIS A 16 -21.26 -17.43 -25.01
CA HIS A 16 -20.55 -16.96 -23.83
C HIS A 16 -20.51 -15.44 -23.95
N SER A 17 -21.56 -14.81 -23.42
CA SER A 17 -21.55 -13.40 -23.06
C SER A 17 -20.46 -13.23 -22.02
N ALA A 18 -19.24 -12.95 -22.48
CA ALA A 18 -18.17 -12.47 -21.63
C ALA A 18 -18.68 -11.20 -20.98
N ALA A 19 -19.06 -11.29 -19.70
CA ALA A 19 -19.29 -10.11 -18.89
C ALA A 19 -18.08 -9.18 -19.09
N PRO A 20 -18.29 -7.88 -19.34
CA PRO A 20 -17.18 -6.96 -19.49
C PRO A 20 -16.36 -7.05 -18.22
N SER A 21 -15.09 -7.45 -18.35
CA SER A 21 -14.16 -7.45 -17.22
C SER A 21 -14.04 -6.01 -16.74
N THR A 22 -14.75 -5.64 -15.69
CA THR A 22 -14.76 -4.29 -15.13
C THR A 22 -13.38 -4.02 -14.57
N ARG A 23 -12.58 -3.25 -15.32
CA ARG A 23 -11.25 -2.83 -14.90
C ARG A 23 -11.37 -1.49 -14.20
N THR A 24 -10.79 -1.36 -13.01
CA THR A 24 -10.61 -0.07 -12.36
C THR A 24 -9.41 0.62 -12.97
N LEU A 25 -9.59 1.82 -13.51
CA LEU A 25 -8.50 2.73 -13.87
C LEU A 25 -8.09 3.51 -12.63
N ILE A 26 -6.78 3.51 -12.34
CA ILE A 26 -6.19 4.32 -11.29
C ILE A 26 -5.37 5.42 -11.94
N GLU A 27 -5.56 6.66 -11.50
CA GLU A 27 -4.77 7.81 -11.91
C GLU A 27 -4.18 8.49 -10.68
N ILE A 28 -2.87 8.76 -10.73
CA ILE A 28 -2.16 9.49 -9.67
C ILE A 28 -1.72 10.83 -10.25
N SER A 29 -2.11 11.90 -9.59
CA SER A 29 -1.87 13.28 -10.02
C SER A 29 -1.39 14.16 -8.88
N THR A 30 -0.65 15.22 -9.20
CA THR A 30 -0.47 16.34 -8.28
C THR A 30 -1.75 17.17 -8.21
N LEU A 31 -1.89 17.96 -7.15
CA LEU A 31 -3.00 18.90 -7.04
C LEU A 31 -2.76 20.16 -7.90
N ASP A 32 -3.84 20.75 -8.38
CA ASP A 32 -3.82 22.07 -9.01
C ASP A 32 -3.89 23.20 -7.96
N GLN A 33 -4.01 24.44 -8.43
CA GLN A 33 -4.08 25.63 -7.57
C GLN A 33 -5.34 25.71 -6.70
N HIS A 34 -6.37 24.89 -6.97
CA HIS A 34 -7.61 24.81 -6.22
C HIS A 34 -7.63 23.60 -5.26
N GLY A 35 -6.58 22.78 -5.29
CA GLY A 35 -6.50 21.55 -4.50
C GLY A 35 -7.29 20.39 -5.12
N ASP A 36 -7.63 20.48 -6.40
CA ASP A 36 -8.26 19.41 -7.17
C ASP A 36 -7.22 18.60 -7.95
N PRO A 37 -7.53 17.37 -8.39
CA PRO A 37 -6.61 16.57 -9.19
C PRO A 37 -6.18 17.32 -10.47
N GLY A 38 -4.88 17.55 -10.61
CA GLY A 38 -4.27 18.27 -11.71
C GLY A 38 -3.61 17.32 -12.73
N PHE A 39 -2.31 17.49 -12.94
CA PHE A 39 -1.58 16.73 -13.95
C PHE A 39 -1.41 15.26 -13.52
N VAL A 40 -1.92 14.32 -14.34
CA VAL A 40 -1.75 12.88 -14.13
C VAL A 40 -0.32 12.45 -14.48
N HIS A 41 0.40 11.92 -13.49
CA HIS A 41 1.77 11.45 -13.65
C HIS A 41 1.88 9.98 -14.01
N THR A 42 0.95 9.16 -13.52
CA THR A 42 0.95 7.72 -13.77
C THR A 42 -0.47 7.19 -13.68
N ARG A 43 -0.73 6.12 -14.45
CA ARG A 43 -2.03 5.47 -14.50
C ARG A 43 -1.91 3.99 -14.79
N GLY A 44 -2.89 3.20 -14.33
CA GLY A 44 -2.92 1.76 -14.54
C GLY A 44 -4.33 1.19 -14.51
N HIS A 45 -4.55 0.09 -15.23
CA HIS A 45 -5.83 -0.63 -15.23
C HIS A 45 -5.70 -1.96 -14.50
N PHE A 46 -6.63 -2.24 -13.58
CA PHE A 46 -6.56 -3.41 -12.71
C PHE A 46 -7.89 -4.15 -12.66
N HIS A 47 -7.81 -5.48 -12.59
CA HIS A 47 -8.98 -6.35 -12.42
C HIS A 47 -9.30 -6.65 -10.96
N SER A 48 -8.39 -6.33 -10.04
CA SER A 48 -8.52 -6.59 -8.61
C SER A 48 -8.35 -5.31 -7.81
N PRO A 49 -9.26 -5.00 -6.87
CA PRO A 49 -9.10 -3.90 -5.92
C PRO A 49 -7.78 -3.95 -5.17
N SER A 50 -7.34 -5.14 -4.72
CA SER A 50 -6.06 -5.29 -4.02
C SER A 50 -4.86 -4.84 -4.88
N THR A 51 -4.82 -5.22 -6.16
CA THR A 51 -3.73 -4.79 -7.05
C THR A 51 -3.80 -3.30 -7.36
N ALA A 52 -5.01 -2.76 -7.52
CA ALA A 52 -5.23 -1.32 -7.68
C ALA A 52 -4.74 -0.53 -6.45
N ALA A 53 -5.07 -0.97 -5.23
CA ALA A 53 -4.60 -0.31 -4.01
C ALA A 53 -3.08 -0.40 -3.85
N ARG A 54 -2.47 -1.56 -4.14
CA ARG A 54 -1.02 -1.70 -4.13
C ARG A 54 -0.35 -0.70 -5.07
N PHE A 55 -0.86 -0.61 -6.30
CA PHE A 55 -0.38 0.37 -7.28
C PHE A 55 -0.57 1.80 -6.79
N ALA A 56 -1.78 2.14 -6.32
CA ALA A 56 -2.11 3.49 -5.86
C ALA A 56 -1.15 3.96 -4.75
N VAL A 57 -0.94 3.15 -3.72
CA VAL A 57 -0.08 3.49 -2.58
C VAL A 57 1.37 3.66 -3.01
N SER A 58 1.94 2.70 -3.75
CA SER A 58 3.34 2.79 -4.18
C SER A 58 3.58 3.94 -5.18
N GLN A 59 2.62 4.24 -6.04
CA GLN A 59 2.73 5.34 -7.01
C GLN A 59 2.46 6.71 -6.39
N ALA A 60 1.55 6.82 -5.42
CA ALA A 60 1.31 8.05 -4.67
C ALA A 60 2.61 8.53 -4.01
N GLU A 61 3.30 7.62 -3.34
CA GLU A 61 4.59 7.87 -2.71
C GLU A 61 5.68 8.25 -3.72
N THR A 62 5.79 7.51 -4.84
CA THR A 62 6.76 7.81 -5.90
C THR A 62 6.53 9.20 -6.48
N VAL A 63 5.27 9.59 -6.70
CA VAL A 63 4.91 10.90 -7.24
C VAL A 63 5.18 12.00 -6.21
N ALA A 64 4.79 11.80 -4.95
CA ALA A 64 5.04 12.74 -3.85
C ALA A 64 6.55 13.06 -3.73
N ASP A 65 7.40 12.03 -3.71
CA ASP A 65 8.85 12.17 -3.63
C ASP A 65 9.43 12.87 -4.88
N LEU A 66 9.12 12.39 -6.09
CA LEU A 66 9.66 12.95 -7.34
C LEU A 66 9.21 14.39 -7.62
N ARG A 67 8.08 14.81 -7.05
CA ARG A 67 7.53 16.16 -7.21
C ARG A 67 7.77 17.05 -6.00
N GLN A 68 8.32 16.51 -4.92
CA GLN A 68 8.54 17.23 -3.66
C GLN A 68 7.25 17.89 -3.17
N VAL A 69 6.16 17.12 -3.18
CA VAL A 69 4.85 17.54 -2.68
C VAL A 69 4.40 16.59 -1.58
N ASP A 70 3.78 17.14 -0.55
CA ASP A 70 3.29 16.33 0.57
C ASP A 70 1.99 15.60 0.24
N THR A 71 1.19 16.15 -0.69
CA THR A 71 -0.14 15.63 -1.03
C THR A 71 -0.30 15.35 -2.52
N VAL A 72 -1.01 14.27 -2.82
CA VAL A 72 -1.34 13.83 -4.17
C VAL A 72 -2.80 13.39 -4.23
N ALA A 73 -3.34 13.27 -5.44
CA ALA A 73 -4.65 12.70 -5.68
C ALA A 73 -4.54 11.31 -6.31
N SER A 74 -5.23 10.33 -5.73
CA SER A 74 -5.43 9.00 -6.28
C SER A 74 -6.89 8.81 -6.66
N THR A 75 -7.17 8.76 -7.97
CA THR A 75 -8.52 8.61 -8.51
C THR A 75 -8.73 7.19 -9.01
N PHE A 76 -9.77 6.53 -8.50
CA PHE A 76 -10.21 5.19 -8.85
C PHE A 76 -11.47 5.31 -9.70
N ILE A 77 -11.39 4.95 -10.98
CA ILE A 77 -12.47 5.07 -11.95
C ILE A 77 -12.94 3.67 -12.29
N HIS A 78 -14.13 3.29 -11.81
CA HIS A 78 -14.77 2.01 -12.13
C HIS A 78 -15.68 2.16 -13.36
N THR A 79 -16.51 3.18 -13.34
CA THR A 79 -17.34 3.68 -14.46
C THR A 79 -17.30 5.21 -14.44
N VAL A 80 -17.95 5.87 -15.40
CA VAL A 80 -18.03 7.34 -15.44
C VAL A 80 -18.75 7.90 -14.20
N ASP A 81 -19.75 7.17 -13.70
CA ASP A 81 -20.60 7.60 -12.57
C ASP A 81 -20.13 7.03 -11.21
N ASP A 82 -19.14 6.14 -11.21
CA ASP A 82 -18.59 5.50 -10.00
C ASP A 82 -17.07 5.72 -9.95
N SER A 83 -16.70 6.90 -9.43
CA SER A 83 -15.33 7.27 -9.16
C SER A 83 -15.11 7.59 -7.68
N LEU A 84 -13.93 7.19 -7.20
CA LEU A 84 -13.44 7.50 -5.85
C LEU A 84 -12.17 8.32 -5.99
N CYS A 85 -12.18 9.56 -5.51
CA CYS A 85 -10.99 10.39 -5.42
C CYS A 85 -10.50 10.49 -3.99
N LEU A 86 -9.26 10.10 -3.75
CA LEU A 86 -8.57 10.25 -2.47
C LEU A 86 -7.50 11.33 -2.60
N ILE A 87 -7.53 12.33 -1.73
CA ILE A 87 -6.56 13.42 -1.70
C ILE A 87 -5.93 13.48 -0.31
N GLY A 88 -4.60 13.38 -0.25
CA GLY A 88 -3.85 13.43 1.00
C GLY A 88 -2.41 13.02 0.80
N THR A 89 -1.69 12.83 1.91
CA THR A 89 -0.37 12.18 1.88
C THR A 89 -0.47 10.73 1.40
N PRO A 90 0.62 10.11 0.94
CA PRO A 90 0.65 8.68 0.65
C PRO A 90 0.19 7.82 1.83
N GLY A 91 0.54 8.19 3.06
CA GLY A 91 0.09 7.51 4.28
C GLY A 91 -1.41 7.70 4.55
N GLU A 92 -1.95 8.89 4.30
CA GLU A 92 -3.40 9.14 4.38
C GLU A 92 -4.20 8.34 3.34
N ILE A 93 -3.70 8.25 2.10
CA ILE A 93 -4.29 7.44 1.05
C ILE A 93 -4.23 5.95 1.42
N ALA A 94 -3.11 5.48 1.96
CA ALA A 94 -2.96 4.10 2.44
C ALA A 94 -3.97 3.79 3.56
N CYS A 95 -4.12 4.68 4.54
CA CYS A 95 -5.08 4.54 5.64
C CYS A 95 -6.53 4.53 5.14
N ALA A 96 -6.87 5.43 4.22
CA ALA A 96 -8.21 5.49 3.61
C ALA A 96 -8.53 4.21 2.84
N LEU A 97 -7.61 3.73 2.00
CA LEU A 97 -7.79 2.47 1.26
C LEU A 97 -7.82 1.25 2.18
N ALA A 98 -7.01 1.21 3.23
CA ALA A 98 -7.03 0.13 4.20
C ALA A 98 -8.34 0.08 4.99
N SER A 99 -8.98 1.23 5.19
CA SER A 99 -10.32 1.27 5.75
C SER A 99 -11.36 0.65 4.80
N MET A 100 -11.09 0.43 3.52
CA MET A 100 -12.02 -0.21 2.60
C MET A 100 -11.66 -1.69 2.44
N SER A 101 -12.57 -2.60 2.83
CA SER A 101 -12.29 -4.04 2.91
C SER A 101 -11.75 -4.66 1.62
N ALA A 102 -12.21 -4.20 0.46
CA ALA A 102 -11.75 -4.65 -0.85
C ALA A 102 -10.29 -4.27 -1.15
N TYR A 103 -9.83 -3.13 -0.62
CA TYR A 103 -8.51 -2.54 -0.92
C TYR A 103 -7.46 -2.88 0.14
N ALA A 104 -7.88 -3.19 1.38
CA ALA A 104 -6.98 -3.45 2.51
C ALA A 104 -5.88 -4.50 2.27
N PRO A 105 -6.14 -5.65 1.63
CA PRO A 105 -5.06 -6.61 1.32
C PRO A 105 -4.01 -6.02 0.38
N GLY A 106 -4.43 -5.14 -0.53
CA GLY A 106 -3.57 -4.41 -1.44
C GLY A 106 -2.61 -3.49 -0.72
N VAL A 107 -3.13 -2.68 0.20
CA VAL A 107 -2.34 -1.74 1.03
C VAL A 107 -1.28 -2.48 1.83
N ARG A 108 -1.66 -3.55 2.55
CA ARG A 108 -0.69 -4.35 3.35
C ARG A 108 0.36 -5.07 2.51
N SER A 109 0.09 -5.27 1.22
CA SER A 109 1.04 -5.86 0.28
C SER A 109 1.88 -4.82 -0.47
N ALA A 110 1.58 -3.53 -0.31
CA ALA A 110 2.37 -2.45 -0.88
C ALA A 110 3.71 -2.34 -0.16
N GLU A 111 4.62 -1.61 -0.79
CA GLU A 111 5.90 -1.24 -0.20
C GLU A 111 6.04 0.26 -0.31
N LEU A 112 6.27 0.91 0.83
CA LEU A 112 6.78 2.28 0.89
C LEU A 112 8.31 2.24 0.83
N PRO A 113 8.98 3.31 0.37
CA PRO A 113 10.42 3.36 0.38
C PRO A 113 10.94 3.30 1.84
N PRO A 114 12.15 2.78 2.03
CA PRO A 114 12.81 2.85 3.32
C PRO A 114 13.09 4.31 3.70
N PRO A 115 13.09 4.66 4.99
CA PRO A 115 13.53 5.98 5.44
C PRO A 115 14.95 6.31 4.95
N GLY A 116 15.21 7.57 4.63
CA GLY A 116 16.51 8.01 4.07
C GLY A 116 17.72 7.69 4.97
N TYR A 117 17.53 7.61 6.29
CA TYR A 117 18.60 7.19 7.19
C TYR A 117 18.97 5.71 7.04
N VAL A 118 18.04 4.84 6.63
CA VAL A 118 18.29 3.42 6.38
C VAL A 118 19.12 3.25 5.12
N THR A 119 18.73 3.92 4.03
CA THR A 119 19.48 3.88 2.77
C THR A 119 20.88 4.46 2.94
N THR A 120 21.00 5.54 3.72
CA THR A 120 22.29 6.11 4.09
C THR A 120 23.13 5.14 4.93
N ALA A 121 22.55 4.50 5.94
CA ALA A 121 23.26 3.53 6.78
C ALA A 121 23.77 2.35 5.96
N ILE A 122 22.96 1.80 5.06
CA ILE A 122 23.39 0.73 4.13
C ILE A 122 24.52 1.25 3.23
N GLY A 123 24.35 2.44 2.64
CA GLY A 123 25.31 3.06 1.74
C GLY A 123 26.70 3.25 2.35
N VAL A 124 26.81 3.58 3.64
CA VAL A 124 28.10 3.71 4.34
C VAL A 124 28.93 2.42 4.25
N TRP A 125 28.27 1.27 4.32
CA TRP A 125 28.95 -0.02 4.35
C TRP A 125 29.11 -0.66 2.98
N THR A 126 28.19 -0.40 2.05
CA THR A 126 28.28 -0.91 0.67
C THR A 126 29.14 -0.02 -0.24
N ALA A 127 29.51 1.18 0.20
CA ALA A 127 30.41 2.08 -0.53
C ALA A 127 31.82 1.50 -0.77
N THR A 128 32.23 0.50 0.02
CA THR A 128 33.46 -0.25 -0.24
C THR A 128 33.09 -1.54 -0.97
N PRO A 129 33.51 -1.73 -2.23
CA PRO A 129 33.29 -3.00 -2.92
C PRO A 129 33.94 -4.12 -2.12
N ILE A 130 33.13 -5.02 -1.56
CA ILE A 130 33.63 -6.31 -1.12
C ILE A 130 33.83 -7.10 -2.40
N GLU A 131 35.08 -7.20 -2.87
CA GLU A 131 35.38 -8.07 -4.01
C GLU A 131 34.77 -9.46 -3.74
N PRO A 132 34.06 -10.06 -4.70
CA PRO A 132 33.53 -11.40 -4.52
C PRO A 132 34.70 -12.32 -4.18
N LEU A 133 34.70 -12.85 -2.97
CA LEU A 133 35.79 -13.66 -2.47
C LEU A 133 35.96 -14.88 -3.41
N PRO A 134 37.09 -14.99 -4.13
CA PRO A 134 37.26 -16.07 -5.09
C PRO A 134 37.19 -17.41 -4.37
N GLY A 135 36.26 -18.27 -4.79
CA GLY A 135 36.07 -19.61 -4.21
C GLY A 135 35.02 -19.71 -3.09
N VAL A 136 34.24 -18.66 -2.80
CA VAL A 136 33.08 -18.75 -1.91
C VAL A 136 31.86 -19.23 -2.69
N ASP A 137 31.25 -20.32 -2.21
CA ASP A 137 29.96 -20.79 -2.72
C ASP A 137 28.86 -19.78 -2.30
N PRO A 138 28.01 -19.28 -3.20
CA PRO A 138 26.83 -18.51 -2.83
C PRO A 138 25.96 -19.20 -1.77
N ALA A 139 25.96 -20.53 -1.74
CA ALA A 139 25.29 -21.31 -0.72
C ALA A 139 25.84 -21.06 0.68
N ASP A 140 27.05 -20.49 0.83
CA ASP A 140 27.70 -20.14 2.10
C ASP A 140 27.47 -18.69 2.55
N LEU A 141 26.76 -17.90 1.75
CA LEU A 141 26.42 -16.52 2.08
C LEU A 141 25.15 -16.45 2.94
N ILE A 142 25.05 -15.36 3.69
CA ILE A 142 23.88 -14.98 4.48
C ILE A 142 23.41 -13.63 3.95
N ASP A 143 22.16 -13.58 3.51
CA ASP A 143 21.45 -12.38 3.09
C ASP A 143 21.18 -11.50 4.32
N VAL A 144 21.60 -10.25 4.27
CA VAL A 144 21.30 -9.25 5.30
C VAL A 144 20.34 -8.24 4.71
N SER A 145 19.18 -8.10 5.35
CA SER A 145 18.14 -7.15 4.95
C SER A 145 17.73 -6.28 6.13
N VAL A 146 17.23 -5.09 5.84
CA VAL A 146 16.61 -4.19 6.81
C VAL A 146 15.10 -4.21 6.58
N HIS A 147 14.35 -4.47 7.64
CA HIS A 147 12.89 -4.40 7.64
C HIS A 147 12.46 -3.21 8.50
N SER A 148 11.90 -2.19 7.86
CA SER A 148 11.41 -0.98 8.53
C SER A 148 9.92 -1.12 8.74
N THR A 149 9.49 -1.18 10.00
CA THR A 149 8.11 -1.41 10.38
C THR A 149 7.38 -0.10 10.66
N ARG A 150 6.12 0.00 10.23
CA ARG A 150 5.25 1.15 10.47
C ARG A 150 3.99 0.73 11.24
N PRO A 151 3.27 1.66 11.89
CA PRO A 151 1.97 1.36 12.47
C PRO A 151 0.97 0.87 11.40
N ASP A 152 0.18 -0.18 11.69
CA ASP A 152 -0.89 -0.63 10.79
C ASP A 152 -1.87 0.55 10.53
N PRO A 153 -2.25 0.81 9.28
CA PRO A 153 -2.11 -0.03 8.10
C PRO A 153 -1.00 0.43 7.14
N LEU A 154 -0.10 1.31 7.57
CA LEU A 154 0.94 1.85 6.72
C LEU A 154 1.88 0.71 6.24
N PRO A 155 2.21 0.63 4.94
CA PRO A 155 3.04 -0.45 4.45
C PRO A 155 4.47 -0.37 4.98
N ASP A 156 5.01 -1.52 5.35
CA ASP A 156 6.41 -1.66 5.72
C ASP A 156 7.33 -1.53 4.50
N SER A 157 8.65 -1.50 4.75
CA SER A 157 9.65 -1.53 3.69
C SER A 157 10.72 -2.56 3.97
N THR A 158 11.20 -3.26 2.94
CA THR A 158 12.33 -4.19 3.04
C THR A 158 13.44 -3.74 2.10
N THR A 159 14.64 -3.54 2.65
CA THR A 159 15.82 -3.13 1.86
C THR A 159 16.90 -4.19 1.99
N VAL A 160 17.36 -4.72 0.86
CA VAL A 160 18.49 -5.66 0.83
C VAL A 160 19.78 -4.87 1.04
N ALA A 161 20.56 -5.26 2.05
CA ALA A 161 21.85 -4.65 2.35
C ALA A 161 23.01 -5.40 1.67
N GLY A 162 22.86 -6.71 1.47
CA GLY A 162 23.79 -7.54 0.69
C GLY A 162 23.99 -8.93 1.26
N ASP A 163 24.84 -9.71 0.58
CA ASP A 163 25.19 -11.07 0.95
C ASP A 163 26.58 -11.14 1.58
N PHE A 164 26.71 -11.81 2.72
CA PHE A 164 27.95 -11.85 3.50
C PHE A 164 28.27 -13.26 3.99
N LEU A 165 29.56 -13.59 4.17
CA LEU A 165 29.96 -14.80 4.90
C LEU A 165 29.38 -14.77 6.32
N ALA A 166 29.05 -15.95 6.87
CA ALA A 166 28.33 -16.05 8.14
C ALA A 166 28.91 -15.22 9.29
N HIS A 167 30.24 -15.22 9.46
CA HIS A 167 30.90 -14.43 10.49
C HIS A 167 30.74 -12.91 10.25
N SER A 168 30.95 -12.47 9.00
CA SER A 168 30.82 -11.07 8.59
C SER A 168 29.37 -10.59 8.65
N ALA A 169 28.40 -11.45 8.32
CA ALA A 169 26.98 -11.13 8.31
C ALA A 169 26.49 -10.68 9.69
N HIS A 170 26.87 -11.40 10.75
CA HIS A 170 26.49 -11.03 12.12
C HIS A 170 27.14 -9.73 12.60
N ILE A 171 28.42 -9.52 12.28
CA ILE A 171 29.13 -8.27 12.61
C ILE A 171 28.48 -7.09 11.87
N PHE A 172 28.23 -7.27 10.56
CA PHE A 172 27.62 -6.27 9.71
C PHE A 172 26.19 -5.93 10.17
N ALA A 173 25.34 -6.93 10.40
CA ALA A 173 23.98 -6.73 10.86
C ALA A 173 23.94 -6.02 12.23
N GLY A 174 24.82 -6.38 13.17
CA GLY A 174 24.93 -5.71 14.46
C GLY A 174 25.39 -4.25 14.34
N ALA A 175 26.36 -3.98 13.47
CA ALA A 175 26.82 -2.62 13.20
C ALA A 175 25.74 -1.77 12.50
N LEU A 176 25.03 -2.36 11.55
CA LEU A 176 23.92 -1.73 10.83
C LEU A 176 22.76 -1.40 11.77
N ALA A 177 22.38 -2.31 12.67
CA ALA A 177 21.36 -2.06 13.68
C ALA A 177 21.73 -0.87 14.58
N ARG A 178 22.98 -0.82 15.05
CA ARG A 178 23.49 0.30 15.85
C ARG A 178 23.45 1.61 15.07
N GLU A 179 23.89 1.60 13.82
CA GLU A 179 23.90 2.78 12.95
C GLU A 179 22.48 3.31 12.70
N ILE A 180 21.53 2.43 12.41
CA ILE A 180 20.12 2.79 12.23
C ILE A 180 19.56 3.39 13.52
N THR A 181 19.83 2.78 14.68
CA THR A 181 19.38 3.28 15.98
C THR A 181 19.93 4.67 16.28
N MET A 182 21.20 4.92 15.97
CA MET A 182 21.78 6.25 16.18
C MET A 182 21.16 7.30 15.24
N ARG A 183 20.89 6.94 13.99
CA ARG A 183 20.34 7.85 12.98
C ARG A 183 18.84 8.08 13.11
N SER A 184 18.10 7.16 13.74
CA SER A 184 16.69 7.36 14.11
C SER A 184 16.52 8.25 15.34
N GLY A 185 17.58 8.90 15.83
CA GLY A 185 17.55 9.69 17.05
C GLY A 185 17.56 8.86 18.34
N GLY A 186 17.73 7.55 18.26
CA GLY A 186 17.80 6.65 19.42
C GLY A 186 16.46 6.33 20.07
N HIS A 187 15.35 6.74 19.45
CA HIS A 187 14.00 6.56 20.01
C HIS A 187 13.44 5.16 19.69
N SER A 188 13.93 4.56 18.61
CA SER A 188 13.53 3.24 18.12
C SER A 188 14.77 2.37 17.91
N GLU A 189 14.95 1.37 18.78
CA GLU A 189 16.07 0.43 18.74
C GLU A 189 15.89 -0.57 17.59
N ALA A 190 16.89 -0.65 16.72
CA ALA A 190 16.93 -1.69 15.69
C ALA A 190 17.47 -2.99 16.28
N THR A 191 16.85 -4.11 15.93
CA THR A 191 17.22 -5.44 16.44
C THR A 191 17.57 -6.38 15.30
N VAL A 192 18.53 -7.28 15.54
CA VAL A 192 18.91 -8.30 14.57
C VAL A 192 18.16 -9.60 14.86
N LYS A 193 17.41 -10.10 13.89
CA LYS A 193 16.72 -11.38 13.93
C LYS A 193 17.33 -12.34 12.93
N THR A 194 17.62 -13.55 13.38
CA THR A 194 17.94 -14.67 12.48
C THR A 194 16.64 -15.33 12.04
N VAL A 195 16.46 -15.53 10.74
CA VAL A 195 15.26 -16.21 10.23
C VAL A 195 15.49 -17.73 10.26
N PRO A 196 14.78 -18.50 11.10
CA PRO A 196 15.05 -19.93 11.25
C PRO A 196 14.84 -20.68 9.93
N GLY A 197 15.79 -21.56 9.59
CA GLY A 197 15.73 -22.34 8.34
C GLY A 197 16.02 -21.54 7.07
N GLN A 198 16.34 -20.24 7.20
CA GLN A 198 16.77 -19.38 6.09
C GLN A 198 18.19 -18.86 6.38
N ARG A 199 19.01 -18.72 5.34
CA ARG A 199 20.32 -18.06 5.44
C ARG A 199 20.16 -16.55 5.40
N ARG A 200 19.39 -16.00 6.34
CA ARG A 200 18.98 -14.59 6.35
C ARG A 200 19.05 -13.99 7.76
N LEU A 201 19.65 -12.81 7.84
CA LEU A 201 19.54 -11.90 8.98
C LEU A 201 18.66 -10.70 8.58
N VAL A 202 17.74 -10.35 9.47
CA VAL A 202 16.85 -9.20 9.31
C VAL A 202 17.16 -8.21 10.42
N VAL A 203 17.55 -7.00 10.05
CA VAL A 203 17.62 -5.85 10.96
C VAL A 203 16.23 -5.21 10.97
N GLU A 204 15.47 -5.47 12.02
CA GLU A 204 14.12 -4.91 12.19
C GLU A 204 14.20 -3.62 12.99
N HIS A 205 13.55 -2.55 12.51
CA HIS A 205 13.44 -1.31 13.26
C HIS A 205 12.08 -0.62 13.03
N PRO A 206 11.48 -0.03 14.08
CA PRO A 206 10.34 0.85 13.90
C PRO A 206 10.73 2.13 13.16
N VAL A 207 9.81 2.63 12.35
CA VAL A 207 9.89 3.93 11.70
C VAL A 207 9.04 4.92 12.48
N GLU A 208 9.62 6.06 12.83
CA GLU A 208 8.86 7.21 13.31
C GLU A 208 8.03 7.77 12.15
N VAL A 209 6.72 7.82 12.34
CA VAL A 209 5.79 8.46 11.41
C VAL A 209 5.57 9.90 11.82
N ASP A 210 5.36 10.78 10.85
CA ASP A 210 5.03 12.18 11.14
C ASP A 210 3.63 12.31 11.77
N GLU A 211 3.29 13.53 12.22
CA GLU A 211 2.01 13.81 12.87
C GLU A 211 0.81 13.58 11.95
N THR A 212 0.96 13.82 10.65
CA THR A 212 -0.11 13.67 9.66
C THR A 212 -0.45 12.20 9.46
N ASP A 213 0.57 11.36 9.24
CA ASP A 213 0.43 9.92 9.11
C ASP A 213 -0.01 9.27 10.43
N ALA A 214 0.48 9.76 11.58
CA ALA A 214 0.00 9.32 12.89
C ALA A 214 -1.50 9.62 13.08
N ALA A 215 -1.97 10.81 12.67
CA ALA A 215 -3.38 11.16 12.70
C ALA A 215 -4.20 10.29 11.73
N ALA A 216 -3.66 9.95 10.56
CA ALA A 216 -4.29 9.06 9.60
C ALA A 216 -4.48 7.64 10.15
N VAL A 217 -3.46 7.10 10.82
CA VAL A 217 -3.50 5.80 11.51
C VAL A 217 -4.55 5.82 12.63
N ALA A 218 -4.62 6.90 13.41
CA ALA A 218 -5.62 7.06 14.46
C ALA A 218 -7.05 7.09 13.89
N ARG A 219 -7.27 7.80 12.76
CA ARG A 219 -8.55 7.80 12.04
C ARG A 219 -8.92 6.41 11.52
N TYR A 220 -7.99 5.70 10.87
CA TYR A 220 -8.21 4.32 10.40
C TYR A 220 -8.59 3.39 11.57
N THR A 221 -7.88 3.50 12.70
CA THR A 221 -8.16 2.71 13.90
C THR A 221 -9.58 2.99 14.40
N ARG A 222 -9.99 4.27 14.46
CA ARG A 222 -11.33 4.67 14.87
C ARG A 222 -12.40 4.16 13.91
N ILE A 223 -12.19 4.26 12.60
CA ILE A 223 -13.09 3.72 11.56
C ILE A 223 -13.29 2.22 11.76
N THR A 224 -12.21 1.47 11.96
CA THR A 224 -12.24 0.02 12.16
C THR A 224 -13.02 -0.35 13.42
N GLN A 225 -12.79 0.37 14.52
CA GLN A 225 -13.53 0.19 15.77
C GLN A 225 -15.03 0.53 15.61
N LEU A 226 -15.36 1.64 14.96
CA LEU A 226 -16.76 2.04 14.73
C LEU A 226 -17.51 0.98 13.92
N ARG A 227 -16.90 0.45 12.86
CA ARG A 227 -17.50 -0.62 12.06
C ARG A 227 -17.69 -1.91 12.84
N ALA A 228 -16.71 -2.29 13.68
CA ALA A 228 -16.85 -3.45 14.56
C ALA A 228 -17.99 -3.25 15.58
N ASN A 229 -18.11 -2.06 16.15
CA ASN A 229 -19.18 -1.71 17.08
C ASN A 229 -20.55 -1.76 16.40
N ILE A 230 -20.70 -1.11 15.24
CA ILE A 230 -21.96 -1.12 14.46
C ILE A 230 -22.37 -2.55 14.11
N ALA A 231 -21.41 -3.39 13.69
CA ALA A 231 -21.69 -4.79 13.36
C ALA A 231 -22.12 -5.66 14.57
N ALA A 232 -21.83 -5.22 15.80
CA ALA A 232 -22.19 -5.92 17.02
C ALA A 232 -23.55 -5.47 17.61
N LEU A 233 -24.13 -4.37 17.12
CA LEU A 233 -25.42 -3.84 17.59
C LEU A 233 -26.60 -4.67 17.09
N ASP A 234 -27.68 -4.73 17.90
CA ASP A 234 -28.95 -5.26 17.42
C ASP A 234 -29.64 -4.23 16.52
N PRO A 235 -30.03 -4.61 15.29
CA PRO A 235 -30.56 -3.66 14.30
C PRO A 235 -31.91 -3.04 14.70
N VAL A 236 -32.63 -3.62 15.67
CA VAL A 236 -33.94 -3.13 16.13
C VAL A 236 -33.83 -2.47 17.51
N ALA A 237 -33.17 -3.13 18.47
CA ALA A 237 -33.07 -2.62 19.83
C ALA A 237 -32.12 -1.43 19.94
N ASP A 238 -31.06 -1.39 19.12
CA ASP A 238 -30.00 -0.38 19.19
C ASP A 238 -30.03 0.61 18.02
N ALA A 239 -31.17 0.76 17.34
CA ALA A 239 -31.29 1.53 16.10
C ALA A 239 -30.80 2.99 16.22
N GLU A 240 -31.14 3.70 17.30
CA GLU A 240 -30.67 5.08 17.52
C GLU A 240 -29.16 5.16 17.74
N CYS A 241 -28.59 4.18 18.45
CA CYS A 241 -27.14 4.07 18.65
C CYS A 241 -26.43 3.82 17.32
N ALA A 242 -26.96 2.91 16.50
CA ALA A 242 -26.42 2.59 15.18
C ALA A 242 -26.41 3.82 14.25
N VAL A 243 -27.46 4.64 14.28
CA VAL A 243 -27.51 5.90 13.52
C VAL A 243 -26.40 6.86 13.94
N GLY A 244 -26.20 7.05 15.24
CA GLY A 244 -25.15 7.94 15.77
C GLY A 244 -23.74 7.49 15.35
N LEU A 245 -23.43 6.20 15.51
CA LEU A 245 -22.12 5.66 15.12
C LEU A 245 -21.90 5.69 13.61
N THR A 246 -22.95 5.48 12.81
CA THR A 246 -22.87 5.55 11.34
C THR A 246 -22.61 6.99 10.88
N ALA A 247 -23.20 7.98 11.53
CA ALA A 247 -22.92 9.39 11.24
C ALA A 247 -21.46 9.76 11.57
N GLU A 248 -20.93 9.31 12.71
CA GLU A 248 -19.52 9.50 13.06
C GLU A 248 -18.59 8.82 12.05
N LEU A 249 -18.91 7.58 11.65
CA LEU A 249 -18.16 6.83 10.64
C LEU A 249 -18.11 7.60 9.31
N HIS A 250 -19.24 8.13 8.85
CA HIS A 250 -19.32 8.88 7.59
C HIS A 250 -18.42 10.13 7.60
N VAL A 251 -18.37 10.86 8.73
CA VAL A 251 -17.50 12.04 8.88
C VAL A 251 -16.02 11.67 8.81
N LEU A 252 -15.64 10.52 9.39
CA LEU A 252 -14.24 10.08 9.34
C LEU A 252 -13.85 9.58 7.94
N GLU A 253 -14.75 8.89 7.24
CA GLU A 253 -14.52 8.39 5.88
C GLU A 253 -14.44 9.51 4.83
N SER A 254 -15.11 10.64 5.05
CA SER A 254 -15.09 11.78 4.13
C SER A 254 -13.82 12.64 4.22
N HIS A 255 -12.98 12.45 5.24
CA HIS A 255 -11.79 13.29 5.46
C HIS A 255 -10.85 13.33 4.26
N THR A 256 -10.51 12.16 3.72
CA THR A 256 -9.58 11.99 2.59
C THR A 256 -10.30 11.82 1.26
N ARG A 257 -11.63 11.66 1.28
CA ARG A 257 -12.44 11.35 0.10
C ARG A 257 -13.09 12.61 -0.44
N ARG A 258 -12.85 12.92 -1.72
CA ARG A 258 -13.69 13.88 -2.45
C ARG A 258 -14.76 13.13 -3.23
N SER A 259 -16.01 13.57 -3.11
CA SER A 259 -17.04 13.26 -4.09
C SER A 259 -16.92 14.27 -5.23
N PHE A 260 -16.88 13.78 -6.46
CA PHE A 260 -17.22 14.60 -7.61
C PHE A 260 -18.73 14.52 -7.77
N ASP A 261 -19.46 15.19 -6.89
CA ASP A 261 -20.87 15.43 -7.16
C ASP A 261 -20.92 16.47 -8.30
N ASP A 262 -21.64 16.11 -9.35
CA ASP A 262 -21.70 16.73 -10.66
C ASP A 262 -21.94 18.26 -10.58
N GLU A 263 -20.87 19.06 -10.52
CA GLU A 263 -20.93 20.52 -10.73
C GLU A 263 -21.03 20.84 -12.23
N SER A 264 -21.88 20.10 -12.96
CA SER A 264 -22.41 20.47 -14.26
C SER A 264 -23.84 21.01 -14.09
N GLY A 265 -23.97 21.94 -13.15
CA GLY A 265 -25.21 22.66 -12.84
C GLY A 265 -25.08 24.14 -13.20
N ALA A 266 -25.31 24.45 -14.47
CA ALA A 266 -25.70 25.77 -14.98
C ALA A 266 -24.76 26.97 -14.69
N VAL A 267 -24.06 27.40 -15.74
CA VAL A 267 -23.90 28.84 -15.99
C VAL A 267 -24.45 29.15 -17.38
N ALA A 268 -25.51 29.96 -17.37
CA ALA A 268 -26.16 30.55 -18.52
C ALA A 268 -25.29 31.63 -19.19
#